data_AF-A0AAU4BVG5-F1
#
_entry.id   AF-A0AAU4BVG5-F1
#
_cell.length_a   1.000
_cell.length_b   1.000
_cell.length_c   1.000
_cell.angle_alpha   90.00
_cell.angle_beta   90.00
_cell.angle_gamma   90.00
#
_symmetry.space_group_name_H-M   'P 1'
#
loop_
_entity.id
_entity.type
_entity.pdbx_description
1 polymer ?
#
loop_
_entity_poly.entity_id
_entity_poly.type
_entity_poly.pdbx_seq_one_letter_code
_entity_poly.pdbx_strand_id
1 'polypeptide(L)' 'MARDPNTHSTGGRPPGLVTARAALILLLSLLSGAGCAVLLLAAGRTAPEVILGSIGVTAGALKLFHELID' A
#
# COMPACT_ATOMS: atom_id res chain seq x y z
N MET A 1 -51.92 -7.78 -14.23
CA MET A 1 -51.08 -7.28 -13.11
C MET A 1 -49.64 -7.66 -13.43
N ALA A 2 -48.93 -6.76 -14.13
CA ALA A 2 -47.60 -7.01 -14.65
C ALA A 2 -46.55 -6.77 -13.55
N ARG A 3 -45.67 -7.76 -13.32
CA ARG A 3 -44.47 -7.61 -12.50
C ARG A 3 -43.42 -6.89 -13.34
N ASP A 4 -42.98 -5.74 -12.87
CA ASP A 4 -41.84 -5.00 -13.43
C ASP A 4 -40.54 -5.78 -13.12
N PRO A 5 -39.75 -6.20 -14.12
CA PRO A 5 -38.47 -6.89 -13.92
C PRO A 5 -37.27 -5.94 -13.69
N ASN A 6 -37.51 -4.63 -13.57
CA ASN A 6 -36.44 -3.63 -13.53
C ASN A 6 -36.07 -3.23 -12.09
N THR A 7 -35.72 -4.21 -11.25
CA THR A 7 -34.91 -3.90 -10.07
C THR A 7 -33.51 -3.58 -10.56
N HIS A 8 -33.21 -2.28 -10.68
CA HIS A 8 -31.86 -1.77 -10.77
C HIS A 8 -31.02 -2.40 -9.65
N SER A 9 -30.19 -3.37 -10.01
CA SER A 9 -29.08 -3.81 -9.18
C SER A 9 -28.23 -2.58 -8.94
N THR A 10 -28.40 -1.97 -7.78
CA THR A 10 -27.49 -0.97 -7.26
C THR A 10 -26.12 -1.65 -7.21
N GLY A 11 -25.25 -1.28 -8.14
CA GLY A 11 -23.87 -1.72 -8.20
C GLY A 11 -23.16 -1.28 -6.95
N GLY A 12 -23.29 -2.05 -5.88
CA GLY A 12 -22.42 -1.98 -4.73
C GLY A 12 -21.03 -2.26 -5.25
N ARG A 13 -20.17 -1.23 -5.26
CA ARG A 13 -18.74 -1.37 -5.57
C ARG A 13 -18.26 -2.63 -4.84
N PRO A 14 -17.71 -3.64 -5.54
CA PRO A 14 -17.29 -4.85 -4.88
C PRO A 14 -16.27 -4.47 -3.80
N PRO A 15 -16.41 -5.00 -2.57
CA PRO A 15 -15.53 -4.67 -1.45
C PRO A 15 -14.04 -4.99 -1.72
N GLY A 16 -13.76 -5.70 -2.83
CA GLY A 16 -12.42 -6.03 -3.31
C GLY A 16 -11.56 -4.86 -3.81
N LEU A 17 -12.14 -3.73 -4.24
CA LEU A 17 -11.31 -2.62 -4.74
C LEU A 17 -10.53 -1.94 -3.62
N VAL A 18 -11.13 -1.82 -2.42
CA VAL A 18 -10.47 -1.20 -1.25
C VAL A 18 -9.35 -2.10 -0.74
N THR A 19 -9.54 -3.42 -0.74
CA THR A 19 -8.51 -4.38 -0.32
C THR A 19 -7.36 -4.49 -1.32
N ALA A 20 -7.63 -4.47 -2.63
CA ALA A 20 -6.57 -4.46 -3.65
C ALA A 20 -5.68 -3.21 -3.54
N ARG A 21 -6.30 -2.04 -3.29
CA ARG A 21 -5.61 -0.77 -3.13
C ARG A 21 -4.71 -0.75 -1.89
N ALA A 22 -5.23 -1.18 -0.74
CA ALA A 22 -4.44 -1.31 0.48
C ALA A 22 -3.28 -2.30 0.31
N ALA A 23 -3.51 -3.41 -0.40
CA ALA A 23 -2.45 -4.38 -0.69
C ALA A 23 -1.34 -3.78 -1.56
N LEU A 24 -1.67 -2.98 -2.57
CA LEU A 24 -0.68 -2.28 -3.40
C LEU A 24 0.13 -1.27 -2.58
N ILE A 25 -0.54 -0.46 -1.74
CA ILE A 25 0.11 0.50 -0.85
C ILE A 25 1.11 -0.22 0.08
N LEU A 26 0.69 -1.32 0.72
CA LEU A 26 1.55 -2.09 1.61
C LEU A 26 2.73 -2.72 0.88
N LEU A 27 2.49 -3.31 -0.29
CA LEU A 27 3.52 -3.99 -1.08
C LEU A 27 4.58 -3.00 -1.59
N LEU A 28 4.16 -1.84 -2.10
CA LEU A 28 5.07 -0.77 -2.53
C LEU A 28 5.85 -0.17 -1.37
N SER A 29 5.21 0.01 -0.20
CA SER A 29 5.88 0.50 1.01
C SER A 29 6.95 -0.47 1.49
N LEU A 30 6.63 -1.76 1.54
CA LEU A 30 7.57 -2.83 1.89
C LEU A 30 8.74 -2.90 0.92
N LEU A 31 8.49 -2.81 -0.39
CA LEU A 31 9.55 -2.84 -1.40
C LEU A 31 10.49 -1.64 -1.26
N SER A 32 9.95 -0.46 -0.96
CA SER A 32 10.72 0.76 -0.73
C SER A 32 11.59 0.65 0.53
N GLY A 33 11.02 0.16 1.63
CA GLY A 33 11.74 -0.09 2.88
C GLY A 33 12.86 -1.12 2.73
N ALA A 34 12.57 -2.24 2.06
CA ALA A 34 13.55 -3.29 1.78
C ALA A 34 14.68 -2.78 0.86
N GLY A 35 14.34 -2.03 -0.20
CA GLY A 35 15.33 -1.40 -1.07
C GLY A 35 16.26 -0.45 -0.30
N CYS A 36 15.70 0.35 0.61
CA CYS A 36 16.49 1.22 1.48
C CYS A 36 17.42 0.43 2.41
N ALA A 37 16.92 -0.66 3.03
CA ALA A 37 17.74 -1.51 3.88
C ALA A 37 18.94 -2.12 3.13
N VAL A 38 18.72 -2.60 1.90
CA VAL A 38 19.78 -3.15 1.04
C VAL A 38 20.80 -2.07 0.67
N LEU A 39 20.36 -0.87 0.33
CA LEU A 39 21.27 0.25 0.02
C LEU A 39 22.09 0.69 1.24
N LEU A 40 21.50 0.73 2.43
CA LEU A 40 22.20 1.08 3.67
C LEU A 40 23.21 0.00 4.06
N LEU A 41 22.87 -1.28 3.90
CA LEU A 41 23.79 -2.40 4.07
C LEU A 41 24.94 -2.35 3.07
N ALA A 42 24.64 -2.08 1.79
CA ALA A 42 25.65 -1.91 0.74
C ALA A 42 26.58 -0.71 0.99
N ALA A 43 26.08 0.34 1.64
CA ALA A 43 26.87 1.49 2.07
C ALA A 43 27.71 1.23 3.34
N GLY A 44 27.70 0.00 3.87
CA GLY A 44 28.47 -0.37 5.06
C GLY A 44 27.94 0.25 6.35
N ARG A 45 26.65 0.65 6.39
CA ARG A 45 26.03 1.21 7.59
C ARG A 45 25.80 0.15 8.65
N THR A 46 25.75 0.61 9.89
CA THR A 46 25.55 -0.27 11.05
C THR A 46 24.11 -0.78 11.11
N ALA A 47 23.90 -1.98 11.64
CA ALA A 47 22.58 -2.59 11.80
C ALA A 47 21.51 -1.64 12.40
N PRO A 48 21.78 -0.85 13.46
CA PRO A 48 20.79 0.12 13.98
C PRO A 48 20.46 1.24 12.99
N GLU A 49 21.42 1.77 12.23
CA GLU A 49 21.15 2.79 11.20
C GLU A 49 20.30 2.22 10.06
N VAL A 50 20.56 0.98 9.65
CA VAL A 50 19.78 0.26 8.62
C VAL A 50 18.32 0.09 9.06
N ILE A 51 18.10 -0.34 10.30
CA ILE A 51 16.75 -0.53 10.86
C ILE A 51 16.03 0.80 10.96
N LEU A 52 16.67 1.83 11.52
CA LEU A 52 16.05 3.14 11.70
C LEU A 52 15.70 3.79 10.34
N GLY A 53 16.63 3.70 9.37
CA GLY A 53 16.43 4.21 8.02
C GLY A 53 15.33 3.48 7.25
N SER A 54 15.32 2.15 7.29
CA SER A 54 14.29 1.36 6.61
C SER A 54 12.90 1.55 7.22
N ILE A 55 12.78 1.66 8.54
CA ILE A 55 11.50 1.99 9.20
C ILE A 55 11.03 3.38 8.80
N GLY A 56 11.92 4.38 8.81
CA GLY A 56 11.59 5.75 8.40
C GLY A 56 11.10 5.82 6.95
N VAL A 57 11.80 5.14 6.04
CA VAL A 57 11.39 5.05 4.63
C VAL A 57 10.06 4.31 4.48
N THR A 58 9.86 3.21 5.20
CA THR A 58 8.59 2.45 5.13
C THR A 58 7.41 3.29 5.61
N ALA A 59 7.56 4.02 6.73
CA ALA A 59 6.53 4.90 7.25
C ALA A 59 6.22 6.09 6.31
N GLY A 60 7.26 6.69 5.73
CA GLY A 60 7.11 7.76 4.73
C GLY A 60 6.45 7.28 3.45
N ALA A 61 6.87 6.12 2.94
CA ALA A 61 6.29 5.48 1.76
C ALA A 61 4.81 5.12 1.98
N LEU A 62 4.46 4.61 3.16
CA LEU A 62 3.08 4.29 3.51
C LEU A 62 2.20 5.54 3.44
N LYS A 63 2.64 6.66 4.03
CA LYS A 63 1.90 7.92 3.97
C LYS A 63 1.80 8.46 2.54
N LEU A 64 2.92 8.48 1.81
CA LEU A 64 2.96 8.99 0.43
C LEU A 64 2.04 8.18 -0.50
N PHE A 65 2.13 6.85 -0.45
CA PHE A 65 1.29 5.99 -1.29
C PHE A 65 -0.16 6.02 -0.85
N HIS A 66 -0.43 6.18 0.45
CA HIS A 66 -1.79 6.44 0.91
C HIS A 66 -2.32 7.73 0.28
N GLU A 67 -1.65 8.88 0.43
CA GLU A 67 -2.08 10.17 -0.16
C GLU A 67 -2.16 10.17 -1.70
N LEU A 68 -1.24 9.47 -2.38
CA LEU A 68 -1.20 9.46 -3.84
C LEU A 68 -2.28 8.57 -4.44
N ILE A 69 -2.53 7.44 -3.76
CA ILE A 69 -3.48 6.46 -4.25
C ILE A 69 -4.88 6.82 -3.77
N ASP A 70 -5.08 7.44 -2.58
CA ASP A 70 -6.37 7.98 -2.07
C ASP A 70 -7.02 9.06 -2.93
#